data_AF-A0A0F7C0D3-F1
#
_entry.id   AF-A0A0F7C0D3-F1
#
_cell.length_a   1.000
_cell.length_b   1.000
_cell.length_c   1.000
_cell.angle_alpha   90.00
_cell.angle_beta   90.00
_cell.angle_gamma   90.00
#
_symmetry.space_group_name_H-M   'P 1'
#
loop_
_entity.id
_entity.type
_entity.pdbx_description
1 polymer ?
#
loop_
_entity_poly.entity_id
_entity_poly.type
_entity_poly.pdbx_seq_one_letter_code
_entity_poly.pdbx_strand_id
1 'polypeptide(L)' 'MEKTKILQALERTYGNKKAAAELLGMSRGTLYNKMRRYGLVEESIKQ' A
#
# COMPACT_ATOMS: atom_id res chain seq x y z
N MET A 1 12.72 7.54 -2.72
CA MET A 1 12.35 6.26 -3.38
C MET A 1 10.86 6.01 -3.23
N GLU A 2 10.21 5.38 -4.21
CA GLU A 2 8.75 5.20 -4.24
C GLU A 2 8.22 4.28 -3.11
N LYS A 3 9.00 3.26 -2.71
CA LYS A 3 8.71 2.38 -1.57
C LYS A 3 8.51 3.16 -0.25
N THR A 4 9.32 4.17 0.01
CA THR A 4 9.24 4.98 1.24
C THR A 4 7.94 5.76 1.32
N LYS A 5 7.43 6.29 0.19
CA LYS A 5 6.15 7.00 0.16
C LYS A 5 4.99 6.08 0.53
N ILE A 6 5.03 4.84 0.04
CA ILE A 6 4.03 3.81 0.37
C ILE A 6 4.07 3.47 1.85
N LEU A 7 5.26 3.25 2.42
CA LEU A 7 5.43 2.98 3.84
C LEU A 7 4.96 4.14 4.71
N GLN A 8 5.34 5.39 4.38
CA GLN A 8 4.88 6.57 5.12
C GLN A 8 3.36 6.77 5.03
N ALA A 9 2.76 6.53 3.86
CA ALA A 9 1.32 6.61 3.72
C ALA A 9 0.61 5.54 4.54
N LEU A 10 1.13 4.31 4.57
CA LEU A 10 0.61 3.23 5.40
C LEU A 10 0.77 3.55 6.89
N GLU A 11 1.92 4.08 7.31
CA GLU A 11 2.17 4.46 8.70
C GLU A 11 1.23 5.60 9.14
N ARG A 12 1.10 6.65 8.32
CA ARG A 12 0.16 7.78 8.57
C ARG A 12 -1.30 7.37 8.60
N THR A 13 -1.65 6.29 7.91
CA THR A 13 -3.03 5.77 7.85
C THR A 13 -3.22 4.55 8.73
N TYR A 14 -2.26 4.26 9.63
CA TYR A 14 -2.32 3.15 10.58
C TYR A 14 -2.60 1.80 9.90
N GLY A 15 -2.00 1.57 8.73
CA GLY A 15 -2.16 0.34 7.93
C GLY A 15 -3.40 0.31 7.04
N ASN A 16 -4.19 1.39 7.00
CA ASN A 16 -5.36 1.48 6.13
C ASN A 16 -4.94 1.68 4.66
N LYS A 17 -4.90 0.58 3.93
CA LYS A 17 -4.46 0.53 2.52
C LYS A 17 -5.33 1.39 1.60
N LYS A 18 -6.62 1.54 1.90
CA LYS A 18 -7.51 2.41 1.11
C LYS A 18 -7.12 3.86 1.32
N ALA A 19 -7.02 4.28 2.59
CA ALA A 19 -6.63 5.64 2.93
C ALA A 19 -5.20 5.96 2.44
N ALA A 20 -4.26 5.02 2.51
CA ALA A 20 -2.91 5.19 1.97
C ALA A 20 -2.93 5.41 0.45
N ALA A 21 -3.79 4.68 -0.28
CA ALA A 21 -3.95 4.85 -1.72
C ALA A 21 -4.52 6.24 -2.05
N GLU A 22 -5.54 6.67 -1.30
CA GLU A 22 -6.14 8.01 -1.43
C GLU A 22 -5.13 9.12 -1.10
N LEU A 23 -4.34 8.95 -0.03
CA LEU A 23 -3.31 9.91 0.39
C LEU A 23 -2.17 10.02 -0.64
N LEU A 24 -1.89 8.94 -1.36
CA LEU A 24 -0.91 8.92 -2.44
C LEU A 24 -1.51 9.30 -3.81
N GLY A 25 -2.80 9.61 -3.89
CA GLY A 25 -3.47 9.98 -5.14
C GLY A 25 -3.51 8.85 -6.16
N MET A 26 -3.54 7.59 -5.72
CA MET A 26 -3.52 6.43 -6.61
C MET A 26 -4.66 5.45 -6.29
N SER A 27 -5.08 4.71 -7.31
CA SER A 27 -6.08 3.66 -7.13
C SER A 27 -5.56 2.54 -6.21
N ARG A 28 -6.47 1.91 -5.45
CA ARG A 28 -6.14 0.74 -4.61
C ARG A 28 -5.37 -0.34 -5.37
N GLY A 29 -5.74 -0.64 -6.61
CA GLY A 29 -5.04 -1.62 -7.45
C GLY A 29 -3.59 -1.23 -7.75
N THR A 30 -3.32 0.05 -8.00
CA THR A 30 -1.96 0.56 -8.20
C THR A 30 -1.13 0.46 -6.93
N LEU A 31 -1.72 0.79 -5.77
CA LEU A 31 -1.06 0.61 -4.49
C LEU A 31 -0.72 -0.86 -4.25
N TYR A 32 -1.67 -1.78 -4.47
CA TYR A 32 -1.46 -3.22 -4.33
C TYR A 32 -0.37 -3.75 -5.28
N ASN A 33 -0.35 -3.32 -6.54
CA ASN A 33 0.69 -3.70 -7.49
C ASN A 33 2.08 -3.23 -7.05
N LYS A 34 2.19 -1.98 -6.60
CA LYS A 34 3.46 -1.46 -6.07
C LYS A 34 3.85 -2.19 -4.78
N MET A 35 2.91 -2.44 -3.87
CA MET A 35 3.16 -3.19 -2.65
C MET A 35 3.64 -4.61 -2.95
N ARG A 36 3.00 -5.35 -3.89
CA ARG A 36 3.46 -6.68 -4.33
C ARG A 36 4.87 -6.61 -4.90
N ARG A 37 5.14 -5.63 -5.78
CA ARG A 37 6.46 -5.43 -6.39
C ARG A 37 7.55 -5.14 -5.36
N TYR A 38 7.20 -4.51 -4.23
CA TYR A 38 8.11 -4.23 -3.13
C TYR A 38 8.08 -5.27 -2.00
N GLY A 39 7.28 -6.34 -2.11
CA GLY A 39 7.13 -7.36 -1.07
C GLY A 39 6.42 -6.87 0.21
N LEU A 40 5.55 -5.85 0.12
CA LEU A 40 4.86 -5.21 1.24
C LEU A 40 3.44 -5.77 1.52
N VAL A 41 2.97 -6.72 0.73
CA VAL A 41 1.70 -7.43 0.98
C VAL A 41 2.00 -8.90 1.19
N GLU A 42 1.79 -9.38 2.41
CA GLU A 42 1.49 -10.79 2.63
C GLU A 42 0.06 -11.02 2.15
N GLU A 43 -0.05 -11.76 1.06
CA GLU A 43 -1.30 -12.31 0.61
C GLU A 43 -1.64 -13.46 1.57
N SER A 44 -2.28 -13.15 2.70
CA SER A 44 -3.01 -14.16 3.44
C SER A 44 -4.09 -14.67 2.48
N ILE A 45 -3.77 -15.80 1.83
CA ILE A 45 -4.71 -16.65 1.09
C ILE A 45 -5.97 -16.70 1.95
N LYS A 46 -7.06 -16.07 1.50
CA LYS A 46 -8.36 -16.26 2.12
C LYS A 46 -8.68 -17.75 1.98
N GLN A 47 -8.82 -18.44 3.11
CA GLN A 47 -9.48 -19.75 3.20
C GLN A 47 -10.88 -19.68 2.60
#